data_AF-L0K8B6-F1
#
_entry.id   AF-L0K8B6-F1
#
_cell.length_a   1.000
_cell.length_b   1.000
_cell.length_c   1.000
_cell.angle_alpha   90.00
_cell.angle_beta   90.00
_cell.angle_gamma   90.00
#
_symmetry.space_group_name_H-M   'P 1'
#
loop_
_entity.id
_entity.type
_entity.pdbx_description
1 polymer ?
#
loop_
_entity_poly.entity_id
_entity_poly.type
_entity_poly.pdbx_seq_one_letter_code
_entity_poly.pdbx_strand_id
1 'polypeptide(L)'
;MKQYVVVFLCVVFIIVGIINFFINVSSEDPMSIIEFLYFGLVVLSLQYLGMKILSIFMYKTDKEVYLEREKIIKKSGQLIMSRRCSGNISRMNYHGPGFKVMIYPRGLIIKVMGFKQPIPIFLEEITNINIKQERIADKLEIEHNSKIVDSPIVLATGFYIRFFTSLDDFKRIKKELS
;
A
#
# COMPACT_ATOMS: atom_id res chain seq x y z
N MET A 1 21.22 6.92 -9.70
CA MET A 1 21.29 7.82 -10.87
C MET A 1 20.00 7.85 -11.70
N LYS A 2 19.57 6.73 -12.32
CA LYS A 2 18.40 6.72 -13.23
C LYS A 2 17.09 7.29 -12.65
N GLN A 3 16.83 7.06 -11.36
CA GLN A 3 15.60 7.53 -10.72
C GLN A 3 15.54 9.06 -10.52
N TYR A 4 16.68 9.70 -10.29
CA TYR A 4 16.75 11.16 -10.12
C TYR A 4 16.50 11.88 -11.44
N VAL A 5 16.95 11.29 -12.56
CA VAL A 5 16.70 11.82 -13.90
C VAL A 5 15.21 11.81 -14.23
N VAL A 6 14.49 10.73 -13.88
CA VAL A 6 13.04 10.64 -14.11
C VAL A 6 12.27 11.67 -13.27
N VAL A 7 12.63 11.82 -11.99
CA VAL A 7 12.02 12.83 -11.12
C VAL A 7 12.26 14.24 -11.67
N PHE A 8 13.50 14.53 -12.09
CA PHE A 8 13.85 15.81 -12.69
C PHE A 8 13.01 16.10 -13.95
N LEU A 9 12.90 15.13 -14.87
CA LEU A 9 12.08 15.27 -16.07
C LEU A 9 10.60 15.51 -15.73
N CYS A 10 10.03 14.77 -14.78
CA CYS A 10 8.65 15.00 -14.34
C CYS A 10 8.44 16.42 -13.80
N VAL A 11 9.38 16.94 -12.98
CA VAL A 11 9.31 18.31 -12.47
C VAL A 11 9.37 19.33 -13.59
N VAL A 12 10.28 19.15 -14.56
CA VAL A 12 10.39 20.02 -15.74
C VAL A 12 9.09 20.01 -16.55
N PHE A 13 8.53 18.83 -16.86
CA PHE A 13 7.27 18.74 -17.61
C PHE A 13 6.11 19.43 -16.89
N ILE A 14 6.02 19.32 -15.56
CA ILE A 14 4.99 19.98 -14.78
C ILE A 14 5.16 21.50 -14.84
N ILE A 15 6.38 22.02 -14.63
CA ILE A 15 6.65 23.46 -14.67
C ILE A 15 6.32 24.03 -16.05
N VAL A 16 6.86 23.42 -17.11
CA VAL A 16 6.63 23.88 -18.49
C VAL A 16 5.15 23.77 -18.85
N GLY A 17 4.48 22.68 -18.44
CA GLY A 17 3.06 22.48 -18.72
C GLY A 17 2.16 23.48 -18.01
N ILE A 18 2.46 23.83 -16.75
CA ILE A 18 1.74 24.88 -16.01
C ILE A 18 1.95 26.24 -16.69
N ILE A 19 3.18 26.58 -17.07
CA ILE A 19 3.49 27.84 -17.77
C ILE A 19 2.70 27.94 -19.08
N ASN A 20 2.75 26.89 -19.92
CA ASN A 20 2.01 26.86 -21.18
C ASN A 20 0.49 26.93 -20.97
N PHE A 21 -0.04 26.27 -19.93
CA PHE A 21 -1.45 26.37 -19.59
C PHE A 21 -1.87 27.81 -19.28
N PHE A 22 -1.09 28.53 -18.46
CA PHE A 22 -1.39 29.93 -18.15
C PHE A 22 -1.26 30.86 -19.36
N ILE A 23 -0.29 30.61 -20.25
CA ILE A 23 -0.15 31.37 -21.49
C ILE A 23 -1.37 31.17 -22.39
N ASN A 24 -1.81 29.92 -22.58
CA ASN A 24 -2.92 29.60 -23.49
C ASN A 24 -4.28 30.03 -22.93
N VAL A 25 -4.50 29.91 -21.62
CA VAL A 25 -5.72 30.47 -21.00
C VAL A 25 -5.81 31.98 -21.21
N SER A 26 -4.67 32.67 -21.33
CA SER A 26 -4.62 34.11 -21.59
C SER A 26 -4.80 34.50 -23.05
N SER A 27 -4.67 33.58 -24.01
CA SER A 27 -4.71 33.91 -25.45
C SER A 27 -6.08 33.74 -26.10
N GLU A 28 -7.10 33.25 -25.38
CA GLU A 28 -8.45 32.92 -25.89
C GLU A 28 -8.48 31.92 -27.06
N ASP A 29 -7.33 31.34 -27.44
CA ASP A 29 -7.23 30.39 -28.54
C ASP A 29 -7.77 29.01 -28.14
N PRO A 30 -8.43 28.30 -29.08
CA PRO A 30 -8.86 26.93 -28.85
C PRO A 30 -7.64 26.00 -28.66
N MET A 31 -7.68 25.18 -27.62
CA MET A 31 -6.60 24.28 -27.24
C MET A 31 -6.24 23.31 -28.38
N SER A 32 -4.96 23.30 -28.78
CA SER A 32 -4.48 22.41 -29.84
C SER A 32 -4.32 20.95 -29.35
N ILE A 33 -4.27 19.99 -30.28
CA ILE A 33 -4.00 18.57 -29.95
C ILE A 33 -2.67 18.39 -29.22
N ILE A 34 -1.67 19.21 -29.55
CA ILE A 34 -0.34 19.17 -28.92
C ILE A 34 -0.44 19.55 -27.45
N GLU A 35 -1.23 20.58 -27.13
CA GLU A 35 -1.47 21.02 -25.75
C GLU A 35 -2.25 19.99 -24.94
N PHE A 36 -3.23 19.34 -25.56
CA PHE A 36 -3.96 18.24 -24.92
C PHE A 36 -3.03 17.08 -24.55
N LEU A 37 -2.13 16.67 -25.45
CA LEU A 37 -1.12 15.65 -25.16
C LEU A 37 -0.16 16.10 -24.06
N TYR A 38 0.23 17.38 -24.05
CA TYR A 38 1.10 17.96 -23.03
C TYR A 38 0.43 17.94 -21.65
N PHE A 39 -0.86 18.30 -21.58
CA PHE A 39 -1.64 18.22 -20.36
C PHE A 39 -1.73 16.78 -19.83
N GLY A 40 -1.91 15.79 -20.71
CA GLY A 40 -1.83 14.38 -20.36
C GLY A 40 -0.49 13.99 -19.73
N LEU A 41 0.63 14.47 -20.29
CA LEU A 41 1.97 14.26 -19.72
C LEU A 41 2.16 14.91 -18.35
N VAL A 42 1.59 16.11 -18.14
CA VAL A 42 1.60 16.79 -16.83
C VAL A 42 0.85 15.97 -15.79
N VAL A 43 -0.36 15.49 -16.12
CA VAL A 43 -1.18 14.67 -15.22
C VAL A 43 -0.45 13.36 -14.86
N LEU A 44 0.14 12.67 -15.84
CA LEU A 44 0.93 11.46 -15.59
C LEU A 44 2.17 11.74 -14.72
N SER A 45 2.83 12.87 -14.92
CA SER A 45 3.99 13.29 -14.12
C SER A 45 3.59 13.63 -12.68
N LEU A 46 2.47 14.33 -12.48
CA LEU A 46 1.90 14.61 -11.17
C LEU A 46 1.51 13.31 -10.45
N GLN A 47 0.86 12.38 -11.16
CA GLN A 47 0.51 11.08 -10.60
C GLN A 47 1.76 10.29 -10.19
N TYR A 48 2.80 10.27 -11.02
CA TYR A 48 4.07 9.62 -10.69
C TYR A 48 4.75 10.21 -9.46
N LEU A 49 4.86 11.55 -9.40
CA LEU A 49 5.44 12.25 -8.25
C LEU A 49 4.59 12.07 -6.99
N GLY A 50 3.27 12.13 -7.11
CA GLY A 50 2.34 11.86 -6.01
C GLY A 50 2.57 10.48 -5.41
N MET A 51 2.66 9.43 -6.24
CA MET A 51 2.97 8.07 -5.77
C MET A 51 4.35 7.97 -5.09
N LYS A 52 5.34 8.72 -5.57
CA LYS A 52 6.67 8.77 -4.95
C LYS A 52 6.65 9.46 -3.58
N ILE A 53 6.04 10.63 -3.51
CA ILE A 53 5.93 11.41 -2.27
C ILE A 53 5.12 10.62 -1.23
N LEU A 54 4.02 10.02 -1.65
CA LEU A 54 3.15 9.24 -0.77
C LEU A 54 3.86 7.99 -0.22
N SER A 55 4.81 7.43 -0.98
CA SER A 55 5.71 6.40 -0.45
C SER A 55 6.61 6.91 0.68
N ILE A 56 7.11 8.15 0.61
CA ILE A 56 7.94 8.73 1.68
C ILE A 56 7.14 8.89 2.97
N PHE A 57 5.88 9.33 2.89
CA PHE A 57 5.02 9.51 4.06
C PHE A 57 4.51 8.21 4.68
N MET A 58 4.46 7.10 3.93
CA MET A 58 4.03 5.81 4.47
C MET A 58 5.12 5.08 5.26
N TYR A 59 6.39 5.21 4.86
CA TYR A 59 7.46 4.39 5.42
C TYR A 59 8.25 5.17 6.47
N LYS A 60 8.13 4.77 7.74
CA LYS A 60 8.86 5.38 8.88
C LYS A 60 10.34 4.97 8.99
N THR A 61 10.84 4.16 8.06
CA THR A 61 12.11 3.44 8.22
C THR A 61 12.78 3.22 6.87
N ASP A 62 14.07 2.92 6.88
CA ASP A 62 14.85 2.60 5.69
C ASP A 62 14.35 1.35 4.98
N LYS A 63 14.32 1.42 3.65
CA LYS A 63 13.90 0.33 2.76
C LYS A 63 14.61 -1.00 3.03
N GLU A 64 15.86 -0.96 3.48
CA GLU A 64 16.67 -2.15 3.76
C GLU A 64 16.06 -2.98 4.90
N VAL A 65 15.53 -2.32 5.93
CA VAL A 65 14.88 -2.98 7.07
C VAL A 65 13.63 -3.74 6.64
N TYR A 66 12.83 -3.18 5.72
CA TYR A 66 11.66 -3.87 5.16
C TYR A 66 12.06 -5.12 4.40
N LEU A 67 13.09 -5.03 3.55
CA LEU A 67 13.54 -6.15 2.73
C LEU A 67 14.15 -7.26 3.58
N GLU A 68 14.93 -6.91 4.60
CA GLU A 68 15.49 -7.87 5.54
C GLU A 68 14.40 -8.62 6.30
N ARG A 69 13.41 -7.89 6.83
CA ARG A 69 12.29 -8.50 7.56
C ARG A 69 11.40 -9.33 6.66
N GLU A 70 11.10 -8.87 5.44
CA GLU A 70 10.40 -9.69 4.44
C GLU A 70 11.15 -10.99 4.17
N LYS A 71 12.48 -10.93 4.04
CA LYS A 71 13.33 -12.11 3.82
C LYS A 71 13.28 -13.05 5.02
N ILE A 72 13.32 -12.55 6.25
CA ILE A 72 13.19 -13.37 7.48
C ILE A 72 11.83 -14.07 7.51
N ILE A 73 10.73 -13.35 7.27
CA ILE A 73 9.38 -13.91 7.27
C ILE A 73 9.26 -15.00 6.17
N LYS A 74 9.70 -14.73 4.94
CA LYS A 74 9.63 -15.71 3.85
C LYS A 74 10.51 -16.94 4.09
N LYS A 75 11.65 -16.79 4.77
CA LYS A 75 12.54 -17.91 5.12
C LYS A 75 11.98 -18.77 6.26
N SER A 76 10.97 -18.31 6.99
CA SER A 76 10.42 -19.05 8.13
C SER A 76 9.65 -20.32 7.74
N GLY A 77 9.23 -20.44 6.48
CA GLY A 77 8.57 -21.64 5.98
C GLY A 77 7.67 -21.35 4.79
N GLN A 78 6.83 -22.33 4.46
CA GLN A 78 5.88 -22.22 3.36
C GLN A 78 4.81 -21.16 3.63
N LEU A 79 4.34 -20.51 2.56
CA LEU A 79 3.21 -19.60 2.61
C LEU A 79 1.96 -20.36 3.10
N ILE A 80 1.41 -19.94 4.24
CA ILE A 80 0.22 -20.54 4.86
C ILE A 80 -1.03 -20.08 4.11
N MET A 81 -1.16 -18.77 3.88
CA MET A 81 -2.32 -18.18 3.22
C MET A 81 -1.93 -16.92 2.45
N SER A 82 -2.59 -16.66 1.32
CA SER A 82 -2.49 -15.40 0.60
C SER A 82 -3.87 -14.93 0.14
N ARG A 83 -4.24 -13.69 0.46
CA ARG A 83 -5.57 -13.15 0.16
C ARG A 83 -5.55 -11.68 -0.18
N ARG A 84 -6.45 -11.26 -1.08
CA ARG A 84 -6.66 -9.84 -1.39
C ARG A 84 -7.75 -9.24 -0.52
N CYS A 85 -7.48 -8.06 0.00
CA CYS A 85 -8.24 -7.42 1.06
C CYS A 85 -8.38 -5.93 0.75
N SER A 86 -9.46 -5.34 1.24
CA SER A 86 -9.63 -3.89 1.38
C SER A 86 -9.32 -3.49 2.81
N GLY A 87 -9.34 -2.20 3.13
CA GLY A 87 -9.24 -1.75 4.52
C GLY A 87 -8.33 -0.54 4.72
N ASN A 88 -7.83 -0.39 5.93
CA ASN A 88 -7.11 0.79 6.38
C ASN A 88 -5.79 0.37 7.03
N ILE A 89 -4.70 1.05 6.65
CA ILE A 89 -3.40 0.95 7.30
C ILE A 89 -2.97 2.36 7.68
N SER A 90 -2.61 2.58 8.95
CA SER A 90 -2.39 3.92 9.50
C SER A 90 -3.60 4.85 9.30
N ARG A 91 -3.52 5.75 8.31
CA ARG A 91 -4.57 6.74 7.95
C ARG A 91 -5.01 6.62 6.49
N MET A 92 -4.57 5.57 5.80
CA MET A 92 -4.87 5.38 4.38
C MET A 92 -5.96 4.34 4.21
N ASN A 93 -7.08 4.77 3.64
CA ASN A 93 -8.23 3.91 3.37
C ASN A 93 -8.18 3.42 1.92
N TYR A 94 -8.20 2.11 1.72
CA TYR A 94 -8.20 1.48 0.41
C TYR A 94 -9.55 0.81 0.17
N HIS A 95 -10.29 1.37 -0.78
CA HIS A 95 -11.58 0.87 -1.23
C HIS A 95 -11.32 -0.10 -2.41
N GLY A 96 -11.57 -1.40 -2.22
CA GLY A 96 -11.30 -2.46 -3.20
C GLY A 96 -10.16 -3.42 -2.82
N PRO A 97 -9.77 -4.40 -3.67
CA PRO A 97 -8.74 -5.40 -3.38
C PRO A 97 -7.31 -4.84 -3.47
N GLY A 98 -7.09 -3.67 -2.85
CA GLY A 98 -5.85 -2.90 -2.89
C GLY A 98 -4.74 -3.49 -2.02
N PHE A 99 -5.05 -4.41 -1.11
CA PHE A 99 -4.05 -5.12 -0.32
C PHE A 99 -3.97 -6.59 -0.72
N LYS A 100 -2.76 -7.14 -0.72
CA LYS A 100 -2.51 -8.58 -0.71
C LYS A 100 -1.81 -8.95 0.58
N VAL A 101 -2.52 -9.64 1.47
CA VAL A 101 -2.01 -10.13 2.75
C VAL A 101 -1.51 -11.56 2.55
N MET A 102 -0.30 -11.83 2.98
CA MET A 102 0.36 -13.14 2.89
C MET A 102 0.83 -13.56 4.27
N ILE A 103 0.40 -14.72 4.74
CA ILE A 103 0.70 -15.22 6.09
C ILE A 103 1.74 -16.33 5.99
N TYR A 104 2.76 -16.24 6.83
CA TYR A 104 3.87 -17.16 6.98
C TYR A 104 4.02 -17.55 8.46
N PRO A 105 4.80 -18.61 8.76
CA PRO A 105 5.02 -19.05 10.14
C PRO A 105 5.50 -17.96 11.10
N ARG A 106 6.44 -17.09 10.68
CA ARG A 106 6.95 -16.02 11.55
C ARG A 106 6.18 -14.69 11.50
N GLY A 107 5.12 -14.60 10.71
CA GLY A 107 4.37 -13.34 10.61
C GLY A 107 3.65 -13.16 9.30
N LEU A 108 3.29 -11.93 8.99
CA LEU A 108 2.52 -11.58 7.81
C LEU A 108 3.20 -10.49 6.98
N ILE A 109 2.91 -10.51 5.69
CA ILE A 109 3.41 -9.55 4.72
C ILE A 109 2.19 -8.93 4.03
N ILE A 110 2.04 -7.62 4.14
CA ILE A 110 0.97 -6.88 3.48
C ILE A 110 1.57 -6.12 2.29
N LYS A 111 1.08 -6.43 1.09
CA LYS A 111 1.45 -5.72 -0.14
C LYS A 111 0.34 -4.78 -0.54
N VAL A 112 0.64 -3.50 -0.63
CA VAL A 112 -0.28 -2.48 -1.11
C VAL A 112 -0.10 -2.31 -2.61
N MET A 113 -1.20 -2.38 -3.37
CA MET A 113 -1.19 -2.19 -4.82
C MET A 113 -0.72 -0.78 -5.16
N GLY A 114 0.19 -0.67 -6.13
CA GLY A 114 0.84 0.60 -6.48
C GLY A 114 2.07 0.94 -5.63
N PHE A 115 2.32 0.21 -4.54
CA PHE A 115 3.52 0.41 -3.71
C PHE A 115 4.55 -0.68 -3.96
N LYS A 116 5.81 -0.26 -3.98
CA LYS A 116 6.94 -1.16 -4.24
C LYS A 116 7.35 -1.97 -3.02
N GLN A 117 7.12 -1.44 -1.82
CA GLN A 117 7.61 -2.04 -0.59
C GLN A 117 6.46 -2.76 0.13
N PRO A 118 6.63 -4.04 0.49
CA PRO A 118 5.70 -4.72 1.37
C PRO A 118 5.85 -4.24 2.81
N ILE A 119 4.83 -4.45 3.62
CA ILE A 119 4.81 -4.20 5.06
C ILE A 119 4.93 -5.54 5.79
N PRO A 120 6.13 -5.91 6.28
CA PRO A 120 6.35 -7.14 7.04
C PRO A 120 6.12 -6.91 8.54
N ILE A 121 5.22 -7.69 9.12
CA ILE A 121 4.90 -7.66 10.55
C ILE A 121 5.19 -9.02 11.13
N PHE A 122 6.06 -9.08 12.14
CA PHE A 122 6.35 -10.35 12.82
C PHE A 122 5.19 -10.76 13.71
N LEU A 123 5.01 -12.07 13.90
CA LEU A 123 3.93 -12.60 14.73
C LEU A 123 4.06 -12.12 16.19
N GLU A 124 5.29 -11.99 16.70
CA GLU A 124 5.59 -11.48 18.04
C GLU A 124 5.24 -9.99 18.23
N GLU A 125 5.11 -9.25 17.14
CA GLU A 125 4.70 -7.83 17.20
C GLU A 125 3.19 -7.65 17.27
N ILE A 126 2.42 -8.70 16.94
CA ILE A 126 0.96 -8.66 16.95
C ILE A 126 0.47 -8.83 18.38
N THR A 127 -0.06 -7.74 18.95
CA THR A 127 -0.54 -7.68 20.34
C THR A 127 -1.95 -8.24 20.47
N ASN A 128 -2.82 -7.92 19.52
CA ASN A 128 -4.21 -8.34 19.54
C ASN A 128 -4.78 -8.46 18.12
N ILE A 129 -5.76 -9.34 17.95
CA ILE A 129 -6.52 -9.46 16.72
C ILE A 129 -8.00 -9.49 17.07
N ASN A 130 -8.74 -8.50 16.60
CA ASN A 130 -10.17 -8.40 16.78
C ASN A 130 -10.89 -8.67 15.46
N ILE A 131 -11.90 -9.54 15.48
CA ILE A 131 -12.72 -9.85 14.31
C ILE A 131 -14.10 -9.25 14.55
N LYS A 132 -14.45 -8.25 13.76
CA LYS A 132 -15.77 -7.62 13.77
C LYS A 132 -16.57 -8.14 12.58
N GLN A 133 -17.64 -8.87 12.87
CA GLN A 133 -18.58 -9.33 11.85
C GLN A 133 -19.55 -8.18 11.55
N GLU A 134 -19.45 -7.60 10.36
CA GLU A 134 -20.45 -6.65 9.86
C GLU A 134 -21.35 -7.32 8.83
N ARG A 135 -22.54 -6.76 8.59
CA ARG A 135 -23.54 -7.31 7.66
C ARG A 135 -23.01 -7.54 6.23
N ILE A 136 -21.94 -6.85 5.85
CA ILE A 136 -21.44 -6.74 4.47
C ILE A 136 -20.06 -7.42 4.32
N ALA A 137 -19.24 -7.40 5.37
CA ALA A 137 -17.88 -7.91 5.34
C ALA A 137 -17.36 -8.22 6.75
N ASP A 138 -16.52 -9.25 6.87
CA ASP A 138 -15.72 -9.45 8.08
C ASP A 138 -14.57 -8.45 8.08
N LYS A 139 -14.44 -7.72 9.20
CA LYS A 139 -13.30 -6.83 9.47
C LYS A 139 -12.36 -7.48 10.46
N LEU A 140 -11.10 -7.56 10.08
CA LEU A 140 -9.98 -8.03 10.87
C LEU A 140 -9.15 -6.81 11.31
N GLU A 141 -9.19 -6.48 12.58
CA GLU A 141 -8.40 -5.41 13.19
C GLU A 141 -7.20 -6.02 13.91
N ILE A 142 -6.00 -5.69 13.44
CA ILE A 142 -4.73 -6.20 13.95
C ILE A 142 -4.04 -5.06 14.70
N GLU A 143 -4.00 -5.17 16.03
CA GLU A 143 -3.20 -4.32 16.88
C GLU A 143 -1.78 -4.90 16.97
N HIS A 144 -0.78 -4.02 16.92
CA HIS A 144 0.62 -4.43 16.94
C HIS A 144 1.52 -3.32 17.49
N ASN A 145 2.71 -3.70 17.96
CA ASN A 145 3.76 -2.77 18.40
C ASN A 145 4.87 -2.58 17.36
N SER A 146 4.65 -3.01 16.11
CA SER A 146 5.62 -2.87 15.02
C SER A 146 6.09 -1.42 14.87
N LYS A 147 7.41 -1.20 14.76
CA LYS A 147 8.00 0.14 14.60
C LYS A 147 7.88 0.70 13.18
N ILE A 148 7.39 -0.12 12.26
CA ILE A 148 7.48 0.09 10.81
C ILE A 148 6.21 0.73 10.26
N VAL A 149 5.06 0.40 10.85
CA VAL A 149 3.72 0.82 10.41
C VAL A 149 2.92 1.20 11.64
N ASP A 150 1.96 2.12 11.50
CA ASP A 150 1.11 2.49 12.62
C ASP A 150 0.02 1.46 12.85
N SER A 151 -0.28 1.25 14.13
CA SER A 151 -1.42 0.46 14.58
C SER A 151 -2.67 1.35 14.69
N PRO A 152 -3.90 0.81 14.48
CA PRO A 152 -4.22 -0.55 14.06
C PRO A 152 -4.21 -0.74 12.54
N ILE A 153 -4.06 -1.99 12.10
CA ILE A 153 -4.28 -2.41 10.72
C ILE A 153 -5.65 -3.04 10.61
N VAL A 154 -6.55 -2.42 9.84
CA VAL A 154 -7.91 -2.92 9.63
C VAL A 154 -8.01 -3.50 8.23
N LEU A 155 -8.36 -4.77 8.11
CA LEU A 155 -8.49 -5.46 6.84
C LEU A 155 -9.93 -5.95 6.69
N ALA A 156 -10.57 -5.63 5.58
CA ALA A 156 -11.91 -6.10 5.23
C ALA A 156 -11.82 -7.02 4.01
N THR A 157 -12.36 -8.23 4.13
CA THR A 157 -12.57 -9.12 2.98
C THR A 157 -13.94 -8.88 2.39
N GLY A 158 -14.02 -8.71 1.08
CA GLY A 158 -15.30 -8.56 0.39
C GLY A 158 -16.22 -9.78 0.56
N PHE A 159 -17.49 -9.59 0.22
CA PHE A 159 -18.69 -10.42 0.42
C PHE A 159 -18.60 -11.96 0.29
N TYR A 160 -17.54 -12.52 -0.26
CA TYR A 160 -17.49 -13.94 -0.65
C TYR A 160 -16.35 -14.74 -0.01
N ILE A 161 -15.55 -14.13 0.87
CA ILE A 161 -14.21 -14.64 1.18
C ILE A 161 -13.90 -14.43 2.68
N ARG A 162 -14.35 -15.33 3.57
CA ARG A 162 -14.08 -15.26 5.04
C ARG A 162 -12.60 -15.45 5.35
N PHE A 163 -11.90 -14.43 5.89
CA PHE A 163 -10.46 -14.45 6.26
C PHE A 163 -9.99 -15.73 6.95
N PHE A 164 -10.77 -16.13 7.94
CA PHE A 164 -10.67 -17.37 8.68
C PHE A 164 -12.10 -17.86 8.84
N THR A 165 -12.33 -19.18 8.79
CA THR A 165 -13.67 -19.70 9.04
C THR A 165 -14.11 -19.45 10.49
N SER A 166 -13.15 -19.29 11.42
CA SER A 166 -13.36 -18.73 12.76
C SER A 166 -12.08 -18.11 13.36
N LEU A 167 -12.23 -17.35 14.46
CA LEU A 167 -11.14 -16.88 15.33
C LEU A 167 -10.28 -18.06 15.86
N ASP A 168 -10.85 -19.26 15.90
CA ASP A 168 -10.17 -20.48 16.34
C ASP A 168 -9.18 -21.00 15.31
N ASP A 169 -9.38 -20.76 14.01
CA ASP A 169 -8.38 -21.12 12.98
C ASP A 169 -7.10 -20.30 13.16
N PHE A 170 -7.24 -19.00 13.48
CA PHE A 170 -6.08 -18.17 13.78
C PHE A 170 -5.44 -18.57 15.11
N LYS A 171 -6.22 -18.84 16.17
CA LYS A 171 -5.67 -19.33 17.44
C LYS A 171 -4.97 -20.69 17.27
N ARG A 172 -5.50 -21.56 16.42
CA ARG A 172 -4.90 -22.84 16.05
C ARG A 172 -3.58 -22.64 15.32
N ILE A 173 -3.56 -21.78 14.30
CA ILE A 173 -2.33 -21.41 13.60
C ILE A 173 -1.33 -20.79 14.57
N LYS A 174 -1.74 -19.86 15.44
CA LYS A 174 -0.85 -19.26 16.44
C LYS A 174 -0.28 -20.31 17.40
N LYS A 175 -1.09 -21.29 17.83
CA LYS A 175 -0.67 -22.40 18.69
C LYS A 175 0.25 -23.40 17.98
N GLU A 176 0.06 -23.62 16.68
CA GLU A 176 0.93 -24.46 15.85
C GLU A 176 2.27 -23.77 15.51
N LEU A 177 2.31 -22.44 15.63
CA LEU A 177 3.49 -21.62 15.32
C LEU A 177 4.30 -21.17 16.55
N SER A 178 3.75 -21.34 17.76
CA SER A 178 4.41 -21.08 19.05
C SER A 178 4.98 -22.36 19.65
#